data_AF-A0A2U0RY16-F1
#
_entry.id   AF-A0A2U0RY16-F1
#
_cell.length_a   1.000
_cell.length_b   1.000
_cell.length_c   1.000
_cell.angle_alpha   90.00
_cell.angle_beta   90.00
_cell.angle_gamma   90.00
#
_symmetry.space_group_name_H-M   'P 1'
#
loop_
_entity.id
_entity.type
_entity.pdbx_description
1 polymer ?
#
loop_
_entity_poly.entity_id
_entity_poly.type
_entity_poly.pdbx_seq_one_letter_code
_entity_poly.pdbx_strand_id
1 'polypeptide(L)'
;MPEVPFKRLTYREVLKELEENKLHIEWGEDIPTTAYRVLGELHPYYYFITDWPTKTKAFYIQPQDENPELSDGFDLMWHWVELSSGGARIHSKELLMKRLAEQGLSKESFKTHLQAFDYGMPPHAGWGLGLARFVMVLTGIKNIREVVLFPRDQFRLTP
;
A
#
# COMPACT_ATOMS: atom_id res chain seq x y z
N MET A 1 3.18 -9.84 22.54
CA MET A 1 2.58 -8.55 22.10
C MET A 1 3.69 -7.74 21.46
N PRO A 2 3.50 -7.20 20.24
CA PRO A 2 4.54 -6.42 19.59
C PRO A 2 4.75 -5.07 20.33
N GLU A 3 5.98 -4.59 20.36
CA GLU A 3 6.31 -3.30 20.95
C GLU A 3 5.94 -2.15 20.00
N VAL A 4 5.45 -1.04 20.57
CA VAL A 4 5.09 0.18 19.84
C VAL A 4 6.02 1.32 20.27
N PRO A 5 6.35 2.27 19.37
CA PRO A 5 5.89 2.39 17.98
C PRO A 5 6.58 1.40 17.03
N PHE A 6 5.87 0.93 16.00
CA PHE A 6 6.49 0.14 14.94
C PHE A 6 7.50 0.98 14.16
N LYS A 7 8.59 0.34 13.72
CA LYS A 7 9.62 0.97 12.89
C LYS A 7 8.98 1.49 11.61
N ARG A 8 9.38 2.68 11.18
CA ARG A 8 8.98 3.27 9.89
C ARG A 8 10.22 3.36 9.02
N LEU A 9 10.12 2.83 7.81
CA LEU A 9 11.16 2.89 6.79
C LEU A 9 10.58 3.64 5.61
N THR A 10 11.33 4.58 5.07
CA THR A 10 10.99 5.22 3.81
C THR A 10 11.25 4.25 2.67
N TYR A 11 10.53 4.39 1.55
CA TYR A 11 10.79 3.63 0.33
C TYR A 11 12.27 3.73 -0.11
N ARG A 12 12.91 4.89 0.09
CA ARG A 12 14.35 5.08 -0.17
C ARG A 12 15.24 4.20 0.70
N GLU A 13 14.96 4.10 1.99
CA GLU A 13 15.71 3.23 2.91
C GLU A 13 15.54 1.76 2.54
N VAL A 14 14.30 1.36 2.20
CA VAL A 14 14.00 0.00 1.73
C VAL A 14 14.79 -0.35 0.47
N LEU A 15 14.84 0.55 -0.52
CA LEU A 15 15.65 0.34 -1.73
C LEU A 15 17.14 0.19 -1.41
N LYS A 16 17.65 0.98 -0.47
CA LYS A 16 19.06 0.90 -0.05
C LYS A 16 19.37 -0.44 0.63
N GLU A 17 18.51 -0.89 1.55
CA GLU A 17 18.67 -2.18 2.22
C GLU A 17 18.62 -3.35 1.22
N LEU A 18 17.77 -3.26 0.19
CA LEU A 18 17.71 -4.24 -0.89
C LEU A 18 18.97 -4.23 -1.77
N GLU A 19 19.49 -3.06 -2.12
CA GLU A 19 20.74 -2.90 -2.88
C GLU A 19 21.92 -3.54 -2.13
N GLU A 20 22.03 -3.30 -0.82
CA GLU A 20 23.04 -3.91 0.05
C GLU A 20 22.95 -5.45 0.07
N ASN A 21 21.75 -5.99 -0.20
CA ASN A 21 21.48 -7.42 -0.34
C ASN A 21 21.47 -7.91 -1.80
N LYS A 22 22.08 -7.15 -2.72
CA LYS A 22 22.27 -7.49 -4.14
C LYS A 22 20.96 -7.58 -4.94
N LEU A 23 19.93 -6.87 -4.51
CA LEU A 23 18.66 -6.73 -5.22
C LEU A 23 18.47 -5.26 -5.63
N HIS A 24 18.84 -4.95 -6.87
CA HIS A 24 18.61 -3.62 -7.43
C HIS A 24 17.15 -3.46 -7.85
N ILE A 25 16.51 -2.39 -7.38
CA ILE A 25 15.18 -1.95 -7.81
C ILE A 25 15.27 -0.47 -8.15
N GLU A 26 14.82 -0.11 -9.35
CA GLU A 26 14.83 1.27 -9.80
C GLU A 26 13.81 2.14 -9.03
N TRP A 27 14.07 3.45 -9.01
CA TRP A 27 13.20 4.39 -8.31
C TRP A 27 11.78 4.42 -8.90
N GLY A 28 10.81 4.08 -8.06
CA GLY A 28 9.40 4.06 -8.37
C GLY A 28 8.97 2.94 -9.32
N GLU A 29 9.70 1.83 -9.29
CA GLU A 29 9.14 0.52 -9.55
C GLU A 29 8.45 -0.02 -8.29
N ASP A 30 7.60 -1.04 -8.46
CA ASP A 30 7.03 -1.76 -7.32
C ASP A 30 8.03 -2.77 -6.75
N ILE A 31 7.88 -3.11 -5.47
CA ILE A 31 8.76 -4.09 -4.81
C ILE A 31 8.23 -5.50 -5.10
N PRO A 32 8.97 -6.36 -5.81
CA PRO A 32 8.52 -7.71 -6.10
C PRO A 32 8.50 -8.58 -4.84
N THR A 33 7.69 -9.64 -4.84
CA THR A 33 7.60 -10.59 -3.71
C THR A 33 8.94 -11.19 -3.31
N THR A 34 9.86 -11.41 -4.25
CA THR A 34 11.21 -11.90 -3.96
C THR A 34 12.01 -10.91 -3.11
N ALA A 35 11.90 -9.61 -3.39
CA ALA A 35 12.54 -8.57 -2.59
C ALA A 35 11.85 -8.41 -1.23
N TYR A 36 10.52 -8.48 -1.16
CA TYR A 36 9.82 -8.52 0.13
C TYR A 36 10.26 -9.69 1.00
N ARG A 37 10.56 -10.87 0.42
CA ARG A 37 11.10 -12.00 1.18
C ARG A 37 12.44 -11.67 1.84
N VAL A 38 13.34 -10.99 1.13
CA VAL A 38 14.61 -10.52 1.71
C VAL A 38 14.36 -9.51 2.83
N LEU A 39 13.50 -8.51 2.60
CA LEU A 39 13.11 -7.55 3.65
C LEU A 39 12.52 -8.25 4.86
N GLY A 40 11.77 -9.33 4.66
CA GLY A 40 11.22 -10.10 5.75
C GLY A 40 12.27 -10.74 6.66
N GLU A 41 13.38 -11.23 6.09
CA GLU A 41 14.50 -11.76 6.88
C GLU A 41 15.24 -10.62 7.62
N LEU A 42 15.34 -9.43 7.02
CA LEU A 42 15.94 -8.24 7.65
C LEU A 42 15.07 -7.63 8.75
N HIS A 43 13.75 -7.73 8.60
CA HIS A 43 12.74 -7.16 9.48
C HIS A 43 11.77 -8.24 9.97
N PRO A 44 12.20 -9.15 10.87
CA PRO A 44 11.34 -10.17 11.46
C PRO A 44 10.40 -9.59 12.53
N TYR A 45 9.80 -8.41 12.26
CA TYR A 45 8.92 -7.64 13.11
C TYR A 45 7.90 -6.84 12.28
N TYR A 46 6.99 -6.12 12.94
CA TYR A 46 6.06 -5.20 12.28
C TYR A 46 6.77 -3.90 11.92
N TYR A 47 6.61 -3.44 10.68
CA TYR A 47 7.17 -2.17 10.23
C TYR A 47 6.29 -1.53 9.16
N PHE A 48 6.39 -0.21 9.03
CA PHE A 48 5.77 0.54 7.95
C PHE A 48 6.77 0.82 6.84
N ILE A 49 6.30 0.80 5.59
CA ILE A 49 6.98 1.43 4.46
C ILE A 49 6.20 2.69 4.11
N THR A 50 6.84 3.85 4.16
CA THR A 50 6.26 5.17 3.88
C THR A 50 6.97 5.85 2.70
N ASP A 51 6.55 7.06 2.34
CA ASP A 51 7.20 7.90 1.32
C ASP A 51 7.31 7.20 -0.04
N TRP A 52 6.24 6.50 -0.41
CA TRP A 52 6.14 5.86 -1.71
C TRP A 52 6.09 6.91 -2.83
N PRO A 53 6.73 6.66 -3.98
CA PRO A 53 6.62 7.55 -5.13
C PRO A 53 5.17 7.74 -5.56
N THR A 54 4.74 8.99 -5.69
CA THR A 54 3.36 9.35 -6.06
C THR A 54 2.90 8.68 -7.36
N LYS A 55 3.82 8.45 -8.30
CA LYS A 55 3.51 7.78 -9.57
C LYS A 55 3.07 6.32 -9.41
N THR A 56 3.50 5.61 -8.37
CA THR A 56 3.19 4.19 -8.17
C THR A 56 1.89 3.98 -7.39
N LYS A 57 1.45 4.98 -6.63
CA LYS A 57 0.22 4.90 -5.83
C LYS A 57 -1.01 5.30 -6.66
N ALA A 58 -2.17 4.80 -6.21
CA ALA A 58 -3.45 5.08 -6.86
C ALA A 58 -3.75 6.59 -6.90
N PHE A 59 -4.52 7.02 -7.91
CA PHE A 59 -4.82 8.44 -8.17
C PHE A 59 -5.38 9.23 -6.97
N TYR A 60 -6.01 8.56 -6.01
CA TYR A 60 -6.66 9.17 -4.85
C TYR A 60 -5.72 9.37 -3.64
N ILE A 61 -4.49 8.86 -3.67
CA ILE A 61 -3.53 9.06 -2.58
C ILE A 61 -2.96 10.48 -2.64
N GLN A 62 -2.92 11.16 -1.49
CA GLN A 62 -2.40 12.52 -1.35
C GLN A 62 -0.88 12.53 -1.60
N PRO A 63 -0.38 13.35 -2.54
CA PRO A 63 1.04 13.69 -2.63
C PRO A 63 1.46 14.53 -1.41
N GLN A 64 2.71 14.39 -0.95
CA GLN A 64 3.23 15.19 0.15
C GLN A 64 3.29 16.67 -0.23
N ASP A 65 3.00 17.54 0.73
CA ASP A 65 2.98 18.99 0.51
C ASP A 65 4.38 19.55 0.21
N GLU A 66 5.42 19.04 0.89
CA GLU A 66 6.82 19.49 0.71
C GLU A 66 7.48 18.86 -0.53
N ASN A 67 7.12 17.62 -0.87
CA ASN A 67 7.68 16.90 -2.02
C ASN A 67 6.61 16.09 -2.76
N PRO A 68 5.94 16.67 -3.77
CA PRO A 68 4.87 16.00 -4.51
C PRO A 68 5.28 14.73 -5.27
N GLU A 69 6.59 14.47 -5.45
CA GLU A 69 7.06 13.19 -6.01
C GLU A 69 6.83 12.00 -5.05
N LEU A 70 6.65 12.28 -3.76
CA LEU A 70 6.34 11.32 -2.71
C LEU A 70 4.88 11.48 -2.27
N SER A 71 4.34 10.41 -1.73
CA SER A 71 2.95 10.35 -1.30
C SER A 71 2.83 10.05 0.19
N ASP A 72 1.72 10.50 0.79
CA ASP A 72 1.30 10.16 2.16
C ASP A 72 0.70 8.75 2.24
N GLY A 73 1.14 7.86 1.35
CA GLY A 73 0.81 6.44 1.34
C GLY A 73 1.74 5.65 2.27
N PHE A 74 1.21 4.61 2.88
CA PHE A 74 1.99 3.67 3.67
C PHE A 74 1.51 2.24 3.49
N ASP A 75 2.41 1.30 3.74
CA ASP A 75 2.09 -0.12 3.82
C ASP A 75 2.59 -0.67 5.17
N LEU A 76 1.74 -1.41 5.89
CA LEU A 76 2.09 -2.12 7.12
C LEU A 76 2.48 -3.55 6.77
N MET A 77 3.70 -3.90 7.15
CA MET A 77 4.34 -5.17 6.85
C MET A 77 4.49 -6.00 8.13
N TRP A 78 4.38 -7.31 7.99
CA TRP A 78 4.92 -8.28 8.93
C TRP A 78 5.84 -9.22 8.17
N HIS A 79 7.14 -9.21 8.51
CA HIS A 79 8.13 -9.96 7.76
C HIS A 79 8.04 -9.59 6.27
N TRP A 80 7.66 -10.51 5.39
CA TRP A 80 7.49 -10.24 3.95
C TRP A 80 6.04 -9.98 3.52
N VAL A 81 5.07 -10.10 4.43
CA VAL A 81 3.64 -10.05 4.12
C VAL A 81 3.12 -8.64 4.36
N GLU A 82 2.62 -7.99 3.31
CA GLU A 82 1.84 -6.77 3.44
C GLU A 82 0.47 -7.10 4.08
N LEU A 83 0.24 -6.58 5.28
CA LEU A 83 -1.00 -6.76 6.02
C LEU A 83 -2.04 -5.72 5.67
N SER A 84 -1.60 -4.47 5.53
CA SER A 84 -2.48 -3.33 5.28
C SER A 84 -1.79 -2.32 4.38
N SER A 85 -2.58 -1.67 3.52
CA SER A 85 -2.16 -0.49 2.77
C SER A 85 -3.08 0.67 3.09
N GLY A 86 -2.54 1.88 3.16
CA GLY A 86 -3.27 3.07 3.58
C GLY A 86 -2.61 4.36 3.16
N GLY A 87 -3.19 5.47 3.60
CA GLY A 87 -2.61 6.80 3.43
C GLY A 87 -3.61 7.93 3.57
N ALA A 88 -3.10 9.16 3.52
CA ALA A 88 -3.95 10.33 3.33
C ALA A 88 -4.56 10.32 1.93
N ARG A 89 -5.76 10.88 1.81
CA ARG A 89 -6.51 10.93 0.56
C ARG A 89 -6.59 12.37 0.09
N ILE A 90 -6.55 12.53 -1.23
CA ILE A 90 -6.79 13.83 -1.85
C ILE A 90 -8.19 14.28 -1.45
N HIS A 91 -8.31 15.50 -0.95
CA HIS A 91 -9.57 16.14 -0.58
C HIS A 91 -9.90 17.34 -1.51
N SER A 92 -8.95 17.78 -2.34
CA SER A 92 -9.18 18.77 -3.40
C SER A 92 -9.67 18.11 -4.69
N LYS A 93 -10.85 18.50 -5.16
CA LYS A 93 -11.43 18.00 -6.43
C LYS A 93 -10.51 18.27 -7.62
N GLU A 94 -9.88 19.44 -7.66
CA GLU A 94 -8.99 19.84 -8.76
C GLU A 94 -7.78 18.90 -8.83
N LEU A 95 -7.11 18.66 -7.69
CA LEU A 95 -5.98 17.77 -7.63
C LEU A 95 -6.39 16.33 -7.98
N LEU A 96 -7.54 15.86 -7.50
CA LEU A 96 -8.05 14.52 -7.80
C LEU A 96 -8.31 14.34 -9.31
N MET A 97 -8.91 15.35 -9.96
CA MET A 97 -9.13 15.34 -11.42
C MET A 97 -7.82 15.38 -12.22
N LYS A 98 -6.80 16.09 -11.73
CA LYS A 98 -5.46 16.11 -12.33
C LYS A 98 -4.84 14.71 -12.28
N ARG A 99 -4.87 14.07 -11.11
CA ARG A 99 -4.31 12.72 -10.90
C ARG A 99 -5.02 11.64 -11.71
N LEU A 100 -6.35 11.73 -11.84
CA LEU A 100 -7.12 10.86 -12.74
C LEU A 100 -6.62 10.97 -14.19
N ALA A 101 -6.41 12.20 -14.68
CA ALA A 101 -5.94 12.44 -16.04
C ALA A 101 -4.51 11.94 -16.26
N GLU A 102 -3.61 12.13 -15.29
CA GLU A 102 -2.23 11.61 -15.32
C GLU A 102 -2.17 10.09 -15.46
N GLN A 103 -3.14 9.37 -14.90
CA GLN A 103 -3.25 7.89 -15.00
C GLN A 103 -4.12 7.43 -16.18
N GLY A 104 -4.55 8.34 -17.07
CA GLY A 104 -5.36 8.00 -18.23
C GLY A 104 -6.78 7.52 -17.89
N LEU A 105 -7.30 7.86 -16.71
CA LEU A 105 -8.60 7.43 -16.22
C LEU A 105 -9.72 8.39 -16.66
N SER A 106 -10.85 7.85 -17.11
CA SER A 106 -12.00 8.64 -17.56
C SER A 106 -12.73 9.31 -16.38
N LYS A 107 -12.83 10.65 -16.43
CA LYS A 107 -13.58 11.42 -15.42
C LYS A 107 -15.05 11.01 -15.33
N GLU A 108 -15.67 10.62 -16.44
CA GLU A 108 -17.09 10.24 -16.45
C GLU A 108 -17.34 8.97 -15.63
N SER A 109 -16.40 8.01 -15.66
CA SER A 109 -16.48 6.79 -14.84
C SER A 109 -16.43 7.07 -13.34
N PHE A 110 -15.88 8.21 -12.92
CA PHE A 110 -15.74 8.62 -11.52
C PHE A 110 -16.68 9.76 -11.14
N LYS A 111 -17.65 10.13 -11.98
CA LYS A 111 -18.53 11.30 -11.80
C LYS A 111 -19.20 11.34 -10.42
N THR A 112 -19.83 10.24 -10.01
CA THR A 112 -20.51 10.16 -8.70
C THR A 112 -19.54 10.33 -7.54
N HIS A 113 -18.32 9.79 -7.67
CA HIS A 113 -17.28 9.94 -6.65
C HIS A 113 -16.80 11.39 -6.58
N LEU A 114 -16.53 12.02 -7.73
CA LEU A 114 -16.08 13.42 -7.82
C LEU A 114 -17.12 14.42 -7.32
N GLN A 115 -18.41 14.13 -7.46
CA GLN A 115 -19.49 14.97 -6.94
C GLN A 115 -19.47 15.09 -5.42
N ALA A 116 -19.00 14.08 -4.69
CA ALA A 116 -18.88 14.16 -3.24
C ALA A 116 -17.94 15.28 -2.79
N PHE A 117 -16.98 15.67 -3.64
CA PHE A 117 -16.00 16.71 -3.34
C PHE A 117 -16.56 18.13 -3.50
N ASP A 118 -17.70 18.30 -4.18
CA ASP A 118 -18.35 19.60 -4.36
C ASP A 118 -19.00 20.11 -3.06
N TYR A 119 -19.16 19.25 -2.06
CA TYR A 119 -19.85 19.54 -0.80
C TYR A 119 -18.90 19.64 0.40
N GLY A 120 -17.63 20.01 0.16
CA GLY A 120 -16.66 20.29 1.22
C GLY A 120 -16.01 19.03 1.81
N MET A 121 -15.29 18.27 0.99
CA MET A 121 -14.53 17.09 1.46
C MET A 121 -13.42 17.51 2.43
N PRO A 122 -13.41 17.02 3.69
CA PRO A 122 -12.35 17.37 4.63
C PRO A 122 -11.06 16.59 4.32
N PRO A 123 -9.90 17.03 4.85
CA PRO A 123 -8.72 16.19 4.95
C PRO A 123 -9.06 14.87 5.65
N HIS A 124 -8.72 13.75 5.03
CA HIS A 124 -9.05 12.43 5.55
C HIS A 124 -7.97 11.41 5.16
N ALA A 125 -7.86 10.35 5.96
CA ALA A 125 -6.95 9.24 5.75
C ALA A 125 -7.66 7.93 6.07
N GLY A 126 -7.16 6.84 5.49
CA GLY A 126 -7.73 5.52 5.71
C GLY A 126 -6.77 4.42 5.30
N TRP A 127 -7.14 3.19 5.62
CA TRP A 127 -6.37 1.99 5.36
C TRP A 127 -7.30 0.80 5.15
N GLY A 128 -6.80 -0.24 4.51
CA GLY A 128 -7.50 -1.51 4.32
C GLY A 128 -6.63 -2.67 4.81
N LEU A 129 -7.22 -3.56 5.61
CA LEU A 129 -6.54 -4.75 6.16
C LEU A 129 -6.95 -6.00 5.40
N GLY A 130 -5.98 -6.80 4.98
CA GLY A 130 -6.24 -8.15 4.51
C GLY A 130 -6.54 -9.08 5.68
N LEU A 131 -7.82 -9.28 6.03
CA LEU A 131 -8.22 -10.16 7.15
C LEU A 131 -7.59 -11.55 7.07
N ALA A 132 -7.64 -12.20 5.90
CA ALA A 132 -7.04 -13.51 5.73
C ALA A 132 -5.51 -13.48 5.93
N ARG A 133 -4.81 -12.46 5.41
CA ARG A 133 -3.37 -12.29 5.66
C ARG A 133 -3.06 -12.06 7.14
N PHE A 134 -3.89 -11.28 7.83
CA PHE A 134 -3.77 -11.08 9.26
C PHE A 134 -3.94 -12.39 10.05
N VAL A 135 -4.94 -13.22 9.69
CA VAL A 135 -5.13 -14.55 10.29
C VAL A 135 -3.94 -15.48 10.00
N MET A 136 -3.35 -15.44 8.80
CA MET A 136 -2.11 -16.19 8.49
C MET A 136 -0.98 -15.79 9.44
N VAL A 137 -0.81 -14.50 9.70
CA VAL A 137 0.22 -14.00 10.61
C VAL A 137 -0.04 -14.44 12.05
N LEU A 138 -1.29 -14.38 12.52
CA LEU A 138 -1.66 -14.81 13.88
C LEU A 138 -1.48 -16.31 14.11
N THR A 139 -1.81 -17.13 13.10
CA THR A 139 -1.82 -18.60 13.23
C THR A 139 -0.51 -19.25 12.76
N GLY A 140 0.35 -18.51 12.04
CA GLY A 140 1.56 -19.03 11.42
C GLY A 140 1.32 -19.85 10.13
N ILE A 141 0.06 -20.01 9.71
CA ILE A 141 -0.32 -20.73 8.48
C ILE A 141 0.27 -20.01 7.25
N LYS A 142 0.88 -20.78 6.35
CA LYS A 142 1.64 -20.23 5.20
C LYS A 142 0.82 -20.10 3.92
N ASN A 143 -0.36 -20.72 3.86
CA ASN A 143 -1.25 -20.70 2.70
C ASN A 143 -2.54 -19.95 3.02
N ILE A 144 -2.82 -18.87 2.26
CA ILE A 144 -4.01 -18.03 2.48
C ILE A 144 -5.33 -18.82 2.33
N ARG A 145 -5.33 -19.91 1.58
CA ARG A 145 -6.52 -20.75 1.38
C ARG A 145 -6.90 -21.56 2.63
N GLU A 146 -5.96 -21.80 3.52
CA GLU A 146 -6.17 -22.59 4.74
C GLU A 146 -6.75 -21.76 5.89
N VAL A 147 -6.79 -20.43 5.74
CA VAL A 147 -7.40 -19.51 6.71
C VAL A 147 -8.75 -18.94 6.26
N VAL A 148 -9.24 -19.37 5.09
CA VAL A 148 -10.53 -18.97 4.54
C VAL A 148 -11.42 -20.21 4.43
N LEU A 149 -12.63 -20.15 5.00
CA LEU A 149 -13.55 -21.29 5.06
C LEU A 149 -13.88 -21.86 3.67
N PHE A 150 -14.23 -20.98 2.73
CA PHE A 150 -14.51 -21.32 1.33
C PHE A 150 -13.68 -20.42 0.42
N PRO A 151 -12.40 -20.77 0.15
CA PRO A 151 -11.52 -19.91 -0.63
C PRO A 151 -11.99 -19.81 -2.08
N ARG A 152 -11.70 -18.66 -2.69
CA ARG A 152 -12.02 -18.35 -4.09
C ARG A 152 -10.77 -17.98 -4.84
N ASP A 153 -10.62 -18.54 -6.03
CA ASP A 153 -9.60 -18.15 -7.00
C ASP A 153 -10.07 -18.50 -8.42
N GLN A 154 -9.22 -18.27 -9.42
CA GLN A 154 -9.52 -18.53 -10.83
C GLN A 154 -9.88 -20.01 -11.13
N PHE A 155 -9.50 -20.96 -10.27
CA PHE A 155 -9.74 -22.41 -10.46
C PHE A 155 -10.72 -23.00 -9.45
N ARG A 156 -11.15 -22.23 -8.43
CA ARG A 156 -12.02 -22.71 -7.36
C ARG A 156 -13.22 -21.79 -7.15
N LEU A 157 -14.39 -22.28 -7.53
CA LEU A 157 -15.68 -21.60 -7.36
C LEU A 157 -16.59 -22.26 -6.33
N THR A 158 -16.59 -23.60 -6.20
CA THR A 158 -17.58 -24.34 -5.39
C THR A 158 -16.96 -25.11 -4.21
N PRO A 159 -17.70 -25.27 -3.09
CA PRO A 159 -18.85 -24.44 -2.73
C PRO A 159 -18.43 -22.98 -2.63
#